data_AF-A0A066YZM2-F1
#
_entry.id   AF-A0A066YZM2-F1
#
_cell.length_a   1.000
_cell.length_b   1.000
_cell.length_c   1.000
_cell.angle_alpha   90.00
_cell.angle_beta   90.00
_cell.angle_gamma   90.00
#
_symmetry.space_group_name_H-M   'P 1'
#
loop_
_entity.id
_entity.type
_entity.pdbx_description
1 polymer ?
#
loop_
_entity_poly.entity_id
_entity_poly.type
_entity_poly.pdbx_seq_one_letter_code
_entity_poly.pdbx_strand_id
1 'polypeptide(L)'
;MRCGRSTSVAARGTAAEFPLTGAELLDGAGTLGLLTVVGPWSVRLRAGRRRAMEVYEYGELLDVVVESSLGDAQLRGARRDRAERPGGGPVSCAWGRWPPGAPPRPVHFRSGGLRRRTVRADAVRTAGRFWFASAAGEFRWAQVGCAERPESGRAA
;
A
#
# COMPACT_ATOMS: atom_id res chain seq x y z
N MET A 1 -41.73 19.47 24.59
CA MET A 1 -42.01 18.82 23.30
C MET A 1 -40.96 17.73 23.07
N ARG A 2 -41.40 16.48 22.93
CA ARG A 2 -40.57 15.28 22.70
C ARG A 2 -40.37 15.03 21.19
N CYS A 3 -39.38 14.19 20.89
CA CYS A 3 -39.11 13.46 19.63
C CYS A 3 -38.34 14.26 18.56
N GLY A 4 -37.32 13.74 17.87
CA GLY A 4 -36.96 12.34 17.63
C GLY A 4 -35.45 12.07 17.63
N ARG A 5 -35.12 10.91 18.20
CA ARG A 5 -33.81 10.27 18.20
C ARG A 5 -33.66 9.55 16.85
N SER A 6 -32.98 10.16 15.89
CA SER A 6 -32.56 9.43 14.68
C SER A 6 -31.29 8.65 15.01
N THR A 7 -31.46 7.37 15.34
CA THR A 7 -30.37 6.39 15.29
C THR A 7 -29.87 6.32 13.84
N SER A 8 -28.81 7.05 13.55
CA SER A 8 -28.00 6.82 12.36
C SER A 8 -27.38 5.43 12.53
N VAL A 9 -27.96 4.47 11.83
CA VAL A 9 -27.35 3.16 11.61
C VAL A 9 -25.97 3.42 11.05
N ALA A 10 -24.95 3.02 11.82
CA ALA A 10 -23.59 2.92 11.32
C ALA A 10 -23.64 1.99 10.11
N ALA A 11 -23.62 2.57 8.91
CA ALA A 11 -23.34 1.82 7.71
C ALA A 11 -21.94 1.24 7.93
N ARG A 12 -21.90 -0.04 8.31
CA ARG A 12 -20.75 -0.91 8.08
C ARG A 12 -20.51 -0.84 6.58
N GLY A 13 -19.72 0.15 6.17
CA GLY A 13 -19.07 0.14 4.88
C GLY A 13 -18.32 -1.16 4.87
N THR A 14 -18.80 -2.10 4.07
CA THR A 14 -18.05 -3.26 3.64
C THR A 14 -16.75 -2.72 3.09
N ALA A 15 -15.73 -2.71 3.95
CA ALA A 15 -14.36 -2.78 3.49
C ALA A 15 -14.40 -3.92 2.48
N ALA A 16 -14.14 -3.61 1.21
CA ALA A 16 -13.90 -4.66 0.25
C ALA A 16 -12.80 -5.50 0.91
N GLU A 17 -13.17 -6.69 1.38
CA GLU A 17 -12.27 -7.68 1.93
C GLU A 17 -11.41 -8.10 0.75
N PHE A 18 -10.36 -7.32 0.49
CA PHE A 18 -9.28 -7.78 -0.33
C PHE A 18 -8.64 -8.92 0.44
N PRO A 19 -8.54 -10.12 -0.13
CA PRO A 19 -8.03 -11.26 0.60
C PRO A 19 -6.70 -10.89 1.27
N LEU A 20 -6.72 -10.97 2.60
CA LEU A 20 -5.56 -11.02 3.49
C LEU A 20 -4.89 -12.37 3.26
N THR A 21 -4.43 -12.62 2.05
CA THR A 21 -3.61 -13.78 1.73
C THR A 21 -2.25 -13.21 1.43
N GLY A 22 -1.31 -13.44 2.36
CA GLY A 22 0.11 -13.27 2.10
C GLY A 22 0.44 -14.10 0.87
N ALA A 23 0.53 -13.45 -0.28
CA ALA A 23 1.16 -14.03 -1.44
C ALA A 23 2.67 -13.95 -1.20
N GLU A 24 3.20 -14.90 -0.42
CA GLU A 24 4.60 -15.25 -0.53
C GLU A 24 4.80 -15.77 -1.96
N LEU A 25 5.38 -14.92 -2.80
CA LEU A 25 5.77 -15.29 -4.16
C LEU A 25 6.94 -16.27 -4.06
N LEU A 26 6.66 -17.52 -4.39
CA LEU A 26 7.66 -18.57 -4.58
C LEU A 26 8.68 -18.11 -5.63
N ASP A 27 9.97 -18.28 -5.29
CA ASP A 27 11.14 -17.98 -6.12
C ASP A 27 11.26 -19.04 -7.24
N GLY A 28 10.29 -19.04 -8.16
CA GLY A 28 10.16 -20.01 -9.24
C GLY A 28 10.73 -19.48 -10.55
N ALA A 29 11.79 -20.10 -11.04
CA ALA A 29 12.43 -19.80 -12.32
C ALA A 29 11.43 -19.77 -13.50
N GLY A 30 11.47 -18.69 -14.29
CA GLY A 30 11.02 -18.71 -15.69
C GLY A 30 9.96 -17.69 -16.13
N THR A 31 9.13 -17.14 -15.22
CA THR A 31 8.15 -16.10 -15.60
C THR A 31 8.12 -15.00 -14.57
N LEU A 32 8.43 -13.77 -15.00
CA LEU A 32 8.45 -12.57 -14.16
C LEU A 32 7.06 -12.33 -13.55
N GLY A 33 6.98 -12.43 -12.24
CA GLY A 33 5.72 -12.35 -11.50
C GLY A 33 5.16 -10.94 -11.41
N LEU A 34 3.91 -10.77 -11.82
CA LEU A 34 3.09 -9.63 -11.45
C LEU A 34 2.89 -9.68 -9.92
N LEU A 35 3.38 -8.65 -9.21
CA LEU A 35 3.21 -8.53 -7.77
C LEU A 35 1.77 -8.17 -7.42
N THR A 36 1.18 -7.22 -8.15
CA THR A 36 -0.19 -6.77 -7.93
C THR A 36 -0.71 -5.88 -9.07
N VAL A 37 -2.03 -5.75 -9.17
CA VAL A 37 -2.76 -4.76 -9.98
C VAL A 37 -3.78 -4.09 -9.08
N VAL A 38 -3.74 -2.76 -8.99
CA VAL A 38 -4.69 -1.97 -8.20
C VAL A 38 -5.11 -0.74 -8.99
N GLY A 39 -6.36 -0.72 -9.44
CA GLY A 39 -6.88 0.37 -10.26
C GLY A 39 -6.02 0.56 -11.52
N PRO A 40 -5.48 1.78 -11.75
CA PRO A 40 -4.64 2.05 -12.92
C PRO A 40 -3.20 1.55 -12.79
N TRP A 41 -2.79 1.11 -11.59
CA TRP A 41 -1.41 0.73 -11.35
C TRP A 41 -1.19 -0.77 -11.40
N SER A 42 -0.03 -1.17 -11.91
CA SER A 42 0.46 -2.54 -11.82
C SER A 42 1.91 -2.55 -11.39
N VAL A 43 2.31 -3.62 -10.71
CA VAL A 43 3.68 -3.76 -10.20
C VAL A 43 4.22 -5.11 -10.60
N ARG A 44 5.43 -5.11 -11.17
CA ARG A 44 6.10 -6.33 -11.63
C ARG A 44 7.44 -6.48 -10.95
N LEU A 45 7.80 -7.71 -10.62
CA LEU A 45 9.14 -8.03 -10.17
C LEU A 45 9.98 -8.52 -11.33
N ARG A 46 11.17 -7.96 -11.42
CA ARG A 46 12.20 -8.40 -12.35
C ARG A 46 13.30 -9.12 -11.60
N ALA A 47 13.50 -10.38 -11.97
CA ALA A 47 14.72 -11.08 -11.68
C ALA A 47 15.83 -10.63 -12.65
N GLY A 48 17.08 -10.71 -12.21
CA GLY A 48 18.26 -10.31 -12.96
C GLY A 48 19.47 -10.19 -12.05
N ARG A 49 20.59 -9.66 -12.55
CA ARG A 49 21.81 -9.45 -11.73
C ARG A 49 21.52 -8.63 -10.47
N ARG A 50 20.54 -7.73 -10.54
CA ARG A 50 19.95 -7.06 -9.38
C ARG A 50 18.43 -7.18 -9.51
N ARG A 51 17.77 -7.64 -8.44
CA ARG A 51 16.31 -7.67 -8.39
C ARG A 51 15.78 -6.23 -8.48
N ALA A 52 14.65 -6.07 -9.15
CA ALA A 52 13.99 -4.77 -9.25
C ALA A 52 12.47 -4.93 -9.21
N MET A 53 11.81 -3.90 -8.72
CA MET A 53 10.37 -3.73 -8.79
C MET A 53 10.06 -2.59 -9.77
N GLU A 54 9.30 -2.90 -10.81
CA GLU A 54 8.80 -1.95 -11.80
C GLU A 54 7.38 -1.56 -11.41
N VAL A 55 7.09 -0.25 -11.41
CA VAL A 55 5.78 0.31 -11.13
C VAL A 55 5.25 0.93 -12.41
N TYR A 56 4.03 0.59 -12.78
CA TYR A 56 3.37 1.05 -14.00
C TYR A 56 2.07 1.79 -13.67
N GLU A 57 1.71 2.74 -14.53
CA GLU A 57 0.45 3.47 -14.52
C GLU A 57 -0.17 3.37 -15.92
N TYR A 58 -1.37 2.79 -16.02
CA TYR A 58 -2.05 2.49 -17.30
C TYR A 58 -1.19 1.71 -18.31
N GLY A 59 -0.28 0.87 -17.82
CA GLY A 59 0.64 0.08 -18.66
C GLY A 59 1.95 0.79 -19.01
N GLU A 60 2.05 2.10 -18.73
CA GLU A 60 3.27 2.88 -18.91
C GLU A 60 4.19 2.79 -17.69
N LEU A 61 5.49 2.68 -17.92
CA LEU A 61 6.47 2.55 -16.84
C LEU A 61 6.62 3.87 -16.09
N LEU A 62 6.30 3.87 -14.80
CA LEU A 62 6.32 5.05 -13.94
C LEU A 62 7.60 5.17 -13.11
N ASP A 63 8.04 4.07 -12.47
CA ASP A 63 9.26 4.04 -11.65
C ASP A 63 9.87 2.64 -11.61
N VAL A 64 11.17 2.58 -11.34
CA VAL A 64 11.91 1.34 -11.12
C VAL A 64 12.69 1.43 -9.81
N VAL A 65 12.36 0.54 -8.88
CA VAL A 65 13.07 0.39 -7.61
C VAL A 65 14.01 -0.79 -7.70
N VAL A 66 15.32 -0.55 -7.65
CA VAL A 66 16.33 -1.61 -7.70
C VAL A 66 16.76 -1.98 -6.29
N GLU A 67 17.01 -3.27 -6.06
CA GLU A 67 17.59 -3.75 -4.82
C GLU A 67 19.05 -3.27 -4.77
N SER A 68 19.30 -2.25 -3.95
CA SER A 68 20.64 -1.74 -3.69
C SER A 68 20.89 -1.65 -2.18
N SER A 69 22.16 -1.74 -1.80
CA SER A 69 22.66 -1.42 -0.46
C SER A 69 22.82 0.10 -0.25
N LEU A 70 22.76 0.89 -1.32
CA LEU A 70 22.95 2.33 -1.28
C LEU A 70 21.60 3.04 -1.14
N GLY A 71 21.37 3.60 0.04
CA GLY A 71 20.24 4.46 0.36
C GLY A 71 19.20 3.80 1.26
N ASP A 72 18.79 4.53 2.28
CA ASP A 72 17.86 4.04 3.31
C ASP A 72 16.44 4.60 3.15
N ALA A 73 16.17 5.26 2.02
CA ALA A 73 14.86 5.79 1.71
C ALA A 73 13.85 4.64 1.61
N GLN A 74 13.03 4.50 2.65
CA GLN A 74 12.04 3.43 2.76
C GLN A 74 10.85 3.66 1.83
N LEU A 75 10.51 4.94 1.65
CA LEU A 75 9.54 5.43 0.68
C LEU A 75 10.31 5.98 -0.52
N ARG A 76 9.96 5.51 -1.72
CA ARG A 76 10.57 5.96 -2.97
C ARG A 76 9.63 6.86 -3.76
N GLY A 77 8.36 6.47 -3.85
CA GLY A 77 7.37 7.19 -4.63
C GLY A 77 5.96 7.00 -4.09
N ALA A 78 5.09 7.93 -4.46
CA ALA A 78 3.67 7.87 -4.19
C ALA A 78 2.89 8.59 -5.30
N ARG A 79 1.71 8.09 -5.62
CA ARG A 79 0.78 8.69 -6.59
C ARG A 79 -0.64 8.66 -6.08
N ARG A 80 -1.43 9.60 -6.61
CA ARG A 80 -2.88 9.64 -6.46
C ARG A 80 -3.46 9.52 -7.85
N ASP A 81 -4.47 8.68 -7.98
CA ASP A 81 -5.30 8.65 -9.16
C ASP A 81 -6.38 9.72 -9.01
N ARG A 82 -6.61 10.49 -10.07
CA ARG A 82 -7.80 11.35 -10.13
C ARG A 82 -8.90 10.45 -10.65
N ALA A 83 -9.99 10.34 -9.92
CA ALA A 83 -11.12 9.50 -10.28
C ALA A 83 -11.69 9.89 -11.66
N GLU A 84 -11.09 9.38 -12.73
CA GLU A 84 -11.53 9.62 -14.11
C GLU A 84 -12.54 8.54 -14.54
N ARG A 85 -12.62 7.42 -13.81
CA ARG A 85 -13.60 6.36 -14.11
C ARG A 85 -14.94 6.60 -13.41
N PRO A 86 -16.06 6.59 -14.16
CA PRO A 86 -17.40 6.51 -13.58
C PRO A 86 -17.51 5.27 -12.69
N GLY A 87 -17.85 5.47 -11.40
CA GLY A 87 -18.06 4.40 -10.42
C GLY A 87 -16.83 3.95 -9.62
N GLY A 88 -15.64 4.46 -9.93
CA GLY A 88 -14.43 4.24 -9.14
C GLY A 88 -14.14 5.44 -8.23
N GLY A 89 -14.10 5.23 -6.91
CA GLY A 89 -13.61 6.26 -5.99
C GLY A 89 -12.12 6.54 -6.20
N PRO A 90 -11.60 7.70 -5.77
CA PRO A 90 -10.18 8.01 -5.89
C PRO A 90 -9.35 6.96 -5.14
N VAL A 91 -8.18 6.63 -5.67
CA VAL A 91 -7.22 5.72 -5.04
C VAL A 91 -5.88 6.44 -4.95
N SER A 92 -5.08 6.11 -3.95
CA SER A 92 -3.67 6.50 -3.89
C SER A 92 -2.80 5.27 -3.69
N CYS A 93 -1.58 5.32 -4.20
CA CYS A 93 -0.57 4.28 -4.01
C CYS A 93 0.77 4.87 -3.58
N ALA A 94 1.60 4.02 -2.99
CA ALA A 94 2.95 4.32 -2.57
C ALA A 94 3.80 3.07 -2.67
N TRP A 95 5.10 3.26 -2.85
CA TRP A 95 6.02 2.15 -3.00
C TRP A 95 7.42 2.52 -2.53
N GLY A 96 8.20 1.47 -2.27
CA GLY A 96 9.58 1.65 -1.88
C GLY A 96 10.24 0.33 -1.50
N ARG A 97 11.13 0.43 -0.52
CA ARG A 97 11.94 -0.69 -0.07
C ARG A 97 12.13 -0.71 1.44
N TRP A 98 12.24 -1.88 2.02
CA TRP A 98 12.65 -2.05 3.41
C TRP A 98 14.18 -2.02 3.52
N PRO A 99 14.74 -1.47 4.61
CA PRO A 99 16.13 -1.69 4.96
C PRO A 99 16.42 -3.19 5.08
N PRO A 100 17.69 -3.63 4.91
CA PRO A 100 18.02 -5.04 5.03
C PRO A 100 17.71 -5.53 6.45
N GLY A 101 17.04 -6.68 6.59
CA GLY A 101 16.69 -7.26 7.89
C GLY A 101 15.60 -6.52 8.69
N ALA A 102 15.04 -5.43 8.16
CA ALA A 102 13.94 -4.74 8.83
C ALA A 102 12.63 -5.49 8.62
N PRO A 103 11.81 -5.70 9.67
CA PRO A 103 10.47 -6.25 9.50
C PRO A 103 9.60 -5.28 8.68
N PRO A 104 8.63 -5.78 7.89
CA PRO A 104 7.66 -4.95 7.20
C PRO A 104 6.97 -3.99 8.18
N ARG A 105 6.80 -2.73 7.77
CA ARG A 105 6.18 -1.69 8.59
C ARG A 105 4.87 -1.22 7.95
N PRO A 106 3.90 -0.76 8.74
CA PRO A 106 2.68 -0.19 8.18
C PRO A 106 3.00 1.04 7.34
N VAL A 107 2.24 1.25 6.27
CA VAL A 107 2.30 2.47 5.47
C VAL A 107 1.05 3.28 5.77
N HIS A 108 1.22 4.55 6.07
CA HIS A 108 0.13 5.47 6.37
C HIS A 108 -0.06 6.45 5.24
N PHE A 109 -1.26 6.46 4.68
CA PHE A 109 -1.73 7.47 3.75
C PHE A 109 -2.47 8.55 4.52
N ARG A 110 -2.16 9.81 4.23
CA ARG A 110 -2.72 10.92 5.00
C ARG A 110 -3.20 12.03 4.06
N SER A 111 -4.40 12.53 4.35
CA SER A 111 -5.03 13.59 3.56
C SER A 111 -4.53 14.96 4.03
N GLY A 112 -4.47 15.93 3.13
CA GLY A 112 -4.25 17.34 3.49
C GLY A 112 -5.59 18.09 3.52
N GLY A 113 -5.77 19.01 4.47
CA GLY A 113 -6.97 19.84 4.60
C GLY A 113 -7.47 19.97 6.04
N LEU A 114 -8.58 20.70 6.24
CA LEU A 114 -9.19 20.94 7.56
C LEU A 114 -9.60 19.64 8.30
N ARG A 115 -9.90 18.57 7.55
CA ARG A 115 -10.18 17.25 8.11
C ARG A 115 -8.99 16.31 7.83
N ARG A 116 -8.00 16.34 8.72
CA ARG A 116 -6.85 15.43 8.69
C ARG A 116 -7.35 14.00 8.91
N ARG A 117 -7.37 13.19 7.85
CA ARG A 117 -7.64 11.76 7.93
C ARG A 117 -6.34 11.01 7.73
N THR A 118 -6.03 10.10 8.64
CA THR A 118 -4.94 9.13 8.47
C THR A 118 -5.58 7.78 8.23
N VAL A 119 -5.18 7.12 7.16
CA VAL A 119 -5.62 5.77 6.81
C VAL A 119 -4.37 4.91 6.76
N ARG A 120 -4.36 3.85 7.57
CA ARG A 120 -3.37 2.78 7.42
C ARG A 120 -3.69 2.06 6.12
N ALA A 121 -2.68 1.82 5.30
CA ALA A 121 -2.87 1.03 4.10
C ALA A 121 -3.18 -0.42 4.50
N ASP A 122 -4.33 -0.93 4.07
CA ASP A 122 -4.77 -2.29 4.39
C ASP A 122 -4.04 -3.34 3.54
N ALA A 123 -3.49 -2.96 2.39
CA ALA A 123 -2.80 -3.86 1.47
C ALA A 123 -1.35 -3.40 1.23
N VAL A 124 -0.42 -3.90 2.06
CA VAL A 124 1.01 -3.87 1.77
C VAL A 124 1.37 -5.21 1.15
N ARG A 125 1.78 -5.22 -0.13
CA ARG A 125 2.31 -6.41 -0.79
C ARG A 125 3.82 -6.31 -0.82
N THR A 126 4.50 -7.36 -0.37
CA THR A 126 5.96 -7.39 -0.24
C THR A 126 6.55 -8.54 -1.04
N ALA A 127 7.70 -8.30 -1.66
CA ALA A 127 8.53 -9.37 -2.21
C ALA A 127 10.00 -9.04 -1.99
N GLY A 128 10.66 -9.88 -1.18
CA GLY A 128 11.97 -9.57 -0.63
C GLY A 128 11.93 -8.22 0.09
N ARG A 129 12.75 -7.28 -0.37
CA ARG A 129 12.85 -5.94 0.23
C ARG A 129 11.92 -4.91 -0.39
N PHE A 130 11.16 -5.23 -1.43
CA PHE A 130 10.26 -4.27 -2.05
C PHE A 130 8.88 -4.30 -1.41
N TRP A 131 8.20 -3.15 -1.46
CA TRP A 131 6.81 -3.07 -1.06
C TRP A 131 6.02 -2.11 -1.96
N PHE A 132 4.75 -2.44 -2.13
CA PHE A 132 3.74 -1.58 -2.74
C PHE A 132 2.51 -1.54 -1.84
N ALA A 133 1.95 -0.34 -1.65
CA ALA A 133 0.76 -0.11 -0.86
C ALA A 133 -0.26 0.74 -1.61
N SER A 134 -1.54 0.50 -1.38
CA SER A 134 -2.63 1.28 -1.93
C SER A 134 -3.71 1.54 -0.88
N ALA A 135 -4.44 2.65 -1.05
CA ALA A 135 -5.56 3.02 -0.20
C ALA A 135 -6.63 3.77 -1.00
N ALA A 136 -7.90 3.49 -0.71
CA ALA A 136 -9.02 4.26 -1.23
C ALA A 136 -9.06 5.66 -0.60
N GLY A 137 -9.11 6.68 -1.44
CA GLY A 137 -9.12 8.09 -1.06
C GLY A 137 -8.03 8.91 -1.76
N GLU A 138 -8.22 10.23 -1.73
CA GLU A 138 -7.19 11.17 -2.16
C GLU A 138 -6.26 11.49 -0.98
N PHE A 139 -5.05 10.97 -1.04
CA PHE A 139 -4.03 11.24 -0.04
C PHE A 139 -2.95 12.11 -0.66
N ARG A 140 -2.46 13.07 0.13
CA ARG A 140 -1.42 14.00 -0.31
C ARG A 140 -0.03 13.48 0.01
N TRP A 141 0.06 12.53 0.93
CA TRP A 141 1.33 12.06 1.46
C TRP A 141 1.18 10.63 1.97
N ALA A 142 2.28 9.88 1.81
CA ALA A 142 2.47 8.55 2.34
C ALA A 142 3.67 8.57 3.28
N GLN A 143 3.62 7.78 4.34
CA GLN A 143 4.71 7.67 5.28
C GLN A 143 4.82 6.24 5.79
N VAL A 144 6.05 5.75 5.92
CA VAL A 144 6.31 4.47 6.57
C VAL A 144 6.22 4.69 8.09
N GLY A 145 5.37 3.94 8.76
CA GLY A 145 5.22 3.97 10.22
C GLY A 145 6.36 3.22 10.92
N CYS A 146 6.36 3.29 12.26
CA CYS A 146 7.19 2.40 13.06
C CYS A 146 6.61 0.98 13.07
N ALA A 147 7.45 -0.04 13.24
CA ALA A 147 6.96 -1.37 13.53
C ALA A 147 6.10 -1.31 14.79
N GLU A 148 4.88 -1.86 14.73
CA GLU A 148 4.08 -2.03 15.93
C GLU A 148 4.86 -2.96 16.86
N ARG A 149 5.21 -2.46 18.05
CA ARG A 149 5.79 -3.31 19.09
C ARG A 149 4.70 -4.34 19.42
N PRO A 150 4.95 -5.65 19.31
CA PRO A 150 3.95 -6.63 19.72
C PRO A 150 3.57 -6.29 21.16
N GLU A 151 2.28 -6.09 21.37
CA GLU A 151 1.72 -5.81 22.68
C GLU A 151 2.18 -6.96 23.59
N SER A 152 3.14 -6.66 24.46
CA SER A 152 3.72 -7.64 25.35
C SER A 152 2.61 -8.06 26.28
N GLY A 153 2.03 -9.22 26.01
CA GLY A 153 0.93 -9.78 26.78
C GLY A 153 1.26 -9.69 28.26
N ARG A 154 0.42 -8.96 28.99
CA ARG A 154 0.38 -9.03 30.44
C ARG A 154 -0.20 -10.40 30.76
N ALA A 155 0.67 -11.38 31.02
CA ALA A 155 0.25 -12.62 31.66
C ALA A 155 -0.28 -12.24 33.05
N ALA A 156 -1.55 -12.60 33.29
CA ALA A 156 -2.19 -12.55 34.60
C ALA A 156 -1.79 -13.78 35.42
#